data_AF-A0A660Y0S7-F1
#
_entry.id   AF-A0A660Y0S7-F1
#
_cell.length_a   1.000
_cell.length_b   1.000
_cell.length_c   1.000
_cell.angle_alpha   90.00
_cell.angle_beta   90.00
_cell.angle_gamma   90.00
#
_symmetry.space_group_name_H-M   'P 1'
#
loop_
_entity.id
_entity.type
_entity.pdbx_description
1 polymer ?
#
loop_
_entity_poly.entity_id
_entity_poly.type
_entity_poly.pdbx_seq_one_letter_code
_entity_poly.pdbx_strand_id
1 'polypeptide(L)'
;MSEKGDRQKVIQEILESSKISSQGELLSILESRGFATTQATLSRDLSALKIIKIPDDEKGYIYKIPREFQPSYNNLEGSSPLHTCRSVAFSHNLAVLKCLPSFAPSVAMILDRVGMREIVGTIAGDDTILIILAENISHERFKELLLERLPELRGRI
;
A
#
# COMPACT_ATOMS: atom_id res chain seq x y z
N MET A 1 13.10 3.03 -30.79
CA MET A 1 12.43 3.11 -29.47
C MET A 1 11.33 2.08 -29.46
N SER A 2 11.11 1.36 -28.35
CA SER A 2 10.08 0.32 -28.30
C SER A 2 8.70 0.94 -28.06
N GLU A 3 7.70 0.53 -28.84
CA GLU A 3 6.29 0.96 -28.74
C GLU A 3 5.73 0.95 -27.30
N LYS A 4 6.20 0.01 -26.47
CA LYS A 4 5.86 -0.07 -25.04
C LYS A 4 6.35 1.14 -24.23
N GLY A 5 7.61 1.54 -24.42
CA GLY A 5 8.22 2.64 -23.67
C GLY A 5 7.55 3.97 -23.97
N ASP A 6 7.18 4.20 -25.24
CA ASP A 6 6.48 5.41 -25.66
C ASP A 6 5.04 5.42 -25.14
N ARG A 7 4.33 4.29 -25.21
CA ARG A 7 2.99 4.15 -24.61
C ARG A 7 3.02 4.45 -23.10
N GLN A 8 4.00 3.92 -22.39
CA GLN A 8 4.14 4.14 -20.94
C GLN A 8 4.44 5.60 -20.56
N LYS A 9 5.13 6.36 -21.41
CA LYS A 9 5.29 7.81 -21.23
C LYS A 9 3.97 8.55 -21.42
N VAL A 10 3.24 8.21 -22.48
CA VAL A 10 1.94 8.83 -22.77
C VAL A 10 0.91 8.52 -21.67
N ILE A 11 0.91 7.30 -21.11
CA ILE A 11 0.10 6.97 -19.93
C ILE A 11 0.38 7.95 -18.78
N GLN A 12 1.66 8.22 -18.51
CA GLN A 12 2.03 9.13 -17.41
C GLN A 12 1.55 10.55 -17.69
N GLU A 13 1.78 11.07 -18.90
CA GLU A 13 1.32 12.42 -19.31
C GLU A 13 -0.21 12.57 -19.18
N ILE A 14 -0.98 11.54 -19.55
CA ILE A 14 -2.45 11.57 -19.42
C ILE A 14 -2.85 11.66 -17.94
N LEU A 15 -2.22 10.85 -17.08
CA LEU A 15 -2.55 10.83 -15.65
C LEU A 15 -2.07 12.08 -14.88
N GLU A 16 -1.06 12.78 -15.38
CA GLU A 16 -0.62 14.08 -14.84
C GLU A 16 -1.55 15.22 -15.27
N SER A 17 -2.14 15.13 -16.46
CA SER A 17 -2.97 16.20 -17.03
C SER A 17 -4.47 16.02 -16.83
N SER A 18 -4.95 14.85 -16.39
CA SER A 18 -6.38 14.54 -16.31
C SER A 18 -6.71 13.53 -15.21
N LYS A 19 -7.86 13.72 -14.57
CA LYS A 19 -8.43 12.76 -13.61
C LYS A 19 -9.10 11.60 -14.34
N ILE A 20 -8.48 10.42 -14.34
CA ILE A 20 -9.00 9.23 -15.04
C ILE A 20 -9.58 8.23 -14.04
N SER A 21 -10.86 7.86 -14.18
CA SER A 21 -11.54 6.99 -13.20
C SER A 21 -11.63 5.52 -13.62
N SER A 22 -11.43 5.22 -14.90
CA SER A 22 -11.52 3.86 -15.44
C SER A 22 -10.43 3.54 -16.47
N GLN A 23 -10.10 2.26 -16.61
CA GLN A 23 -9.17 1.83 -17.67
C GLN A 23 -9.78 1.99 -19.06
N GLY A 24 -11.10 1.90 -19.20
CA GLY A 24 -11.79 2.14 -20.47
C GLY A 24 -11.58 3.58 -20.95
N GLU A 25 -11.73 4.56 -20.05
CA GLU A 25 -11.44 5.97 -20.34
C GLU A 25 -9.97 6.17 -20.77
N LEU A 26 -9.03 5.54 -20.05
CA LEU A 26 -7.60 5.60 -20.39
C LEU A 26 -7.29 4.97 -21.76
N LEU A 27 -7.93 3.84 -22.09
CA LEU A 27 -7.79 3.18 -23.40
C LEU A 27 -8.25 4.10 -24.52
N SER A 28 -9.44 4.70 -24.40
CA SER A 28 -9.97 5.59 -25.44
C SER A 28 -9.05 6.79 -25.68
N ILE A 29 -8.47 7.36 -24.63
CA ILE A 29 -7.51 8.47 -24.76
C ILE A 29 -6.21 7.97 -25.44
N LEU A 30 -5.69 6.81 -25.05
CA LEU A 30 -4.50 6.23 -25.70
C LEU A 30 -4.72 5.94 -27.19
N GLU A 31 -5.88 5.39 -27.55
CA GLU A 31 -6.25 5.14 -28.95
C GLU A 31 -6.29 6.43 -29.76
N SER A 32 -6.89 7.50 -29.22
CA SER A 32 -6.89 8.83 -29.88
C SER A 32 -5.50 9.45 -30.04
N ARG A 33 -4.52 9.03 -29.24
CA ARG A 33 -3.10 9.42 -29.35
C ARG A 33 -2.28 8.44 -30.20
N GLY A 34 -2.92 7.49 -30.88
CA GLY A 34 -2.28 6.54 -31.78
C GLY A 34 -1.70 5.29 -31.10
N PHE A 35 -2.00 5.05 -29.83
CA PHE A 35 -1.57 3.86 -29.08
C PHE A 35 -2.71 2.86 -28.93
N ALA A 36 -2.96 2.06 -29.96
CA ALA A 36 -3.90 0.95 -29.87
C ALA A 36 -3.36 -0.14 -28.93
N THR A 37 -4.10 -0.47 -27.88
CA THR A 37 -3.71 -1.49 -26.91
C THR A 37 -4.93 -2.18 -26.32
N THR A 38 -4.74 -3.31 -25.64
CA THR A 38 -5.83 -4.03 -24.97
C THR A 38 -5.90 -3.66 -23.50
N GLN A 39 -7.04 -3.90 -22.88
CA GLN A 39 -7.20 -3.77 -21.43
C GLN A 39 -6.16 -4.60 -20.66
N ALA A 40 -5.85 -5.82 -21.10
CA ALA A 40 -4.86 -6.68 -20.46
C ALA A 40 -3.44 -6.08 -20.53
N THR A 41 -3.06 -5.51 -21.68
CA THR A 41 -1.76 -4.84 -21.84
C THR A 41 -1.70 -3.57 -20.99
N LEU A 42 -2.76 -2.76 -21.00
CA LEU A 42 -2.85 -1.56 -20.18
C LEU A 42 -2.74 -1.90 -18.69
N SER A 43 -3.45 -2.94 -18.23
CA SER A 43 -3.36 -3.39 -16.83
C SER A 43 -1.92 -3.74 -16.43
N ARG A 44 -1.18 -4.44 -17.30
CA ARG A 44 0.24 -4.77 -17.06
C ARG A 44 1.12 -3.52 -17.05
N ASP A 45 0.86 -2.55 -17.92
CA ASP A 45 1.58 -1.28 -17.95
C ASP A 45 1.33 -0.46 -16.68
N LEU A 46 0.08 -0.36 -16.21
CA LEU A 46 -0.27 0.30 -14.95
C LEU A 46 0.45 -0.34 -13.76
N SER A 47 0.48 -1.68 -13.68
CA SER A 47 1.23 -2.40 -12.65
C SER A 47 2.74 -2.15 -12.75
N ALA A 48 3.32 -2.18 -13.96
CA ALA A 48 4.74 -1.92 -14.18
C ALA A 48 5.15 -0.48 -13.80
N LEU A 49 4.25 0.48 -14.02
CA LEU A 49 4.41 1.89 -13.66
C LEU A 49 4.04 2.20 -12.21
N LYS A 50 3.62 1.19 -11.43
CA LYS A 50 3.15 1.33 -10.04
C LYS A 50 2.04 2.37 -9.88
N ILE A 51 1.17 2.51 -10.88
CA ILE A 51 0.03 3.42 -10.82
C ILE A 51 -1.01 2.84 -9.86
N ILE A 52 -1.52 3.68 -8.96
CA ILE A 52 -2.50 3.29 -7.93
C ILE A 52 -3.85 3.95 -8.20
N LYS A 53 -4.90 3.40 -7.59
CA LYS A 53 -6.23 4.02 -7.56
C LYS A 53 -6.44 4.67 -6.19
N ILE A 54 -6.84 5.92 -6.20
CA ILE A 54 -7.00 6.74 -5.00
C ILE A 54 -8.42 7.30 -4.94
N PRO A 55 -8.99 7.56 -3.75
CA PRO A 55 -10.24 8.29 -3.62
C PRO A 55 -10.12 9.70 -4.23
N ASP A 56 -11.18 10.15 -4.90
CA ASP A 56 -11.31 11.52 -5.43
C ASP A 56 -12.71 12.04 -5.15
N ASP A 57 -12.81 13.31 -4.74
CA ASP A 57 -14.05 13.92 -4.27
C ASP A 57 -15.12 14.08 -5.37
N GLU A 58 -14.73 14.04 -6.65
CA GLU A 58 -15.64 14.24 -7.78
C GLU A 58 -15.95 12.94 -8.53
N LYS A 59 -14.92 12.13 -8.81
CA LYS A 59 -15.03 10.91 -9.62
C LYS A 59 -15.06 9.61 -8.79
N GLY A 60 -15.06 9.71 -7.46
CA GLY A 60 -15.02 8.58 -6.53
C GLY A 60 -13.64 7.95 -6.42
N TYR A 61 -13.09 7.45 -7.53
CA TYR A 61 -11.72 6.94 -7.61
C TYR A 61 -11.02 7.33 -8.90
N ILE A 62 -9.74 7.70 -8.82
CA ILE A 62 -8.92 8.02 -9.99
C ILE A 62 -7.57 7.29 -9.98
N TYR A 63 -7.01 7.06 -11.17
CA TYR A 63 -5.64 6.58 -11.34
C TYR A 63 -4.66 7.72 -11.11
N LYS A 64 -3.65 7.49 -10.28
CA LYS A 64 -2.61 8.50 -10.00
C LYS A 64 -1.23 7.85 -9.95
N ILE A 65 -0.25 8.59 -10.47
CA ILE A 65 1.16 8.24 -10.34
C ILE A 65 1.57 8.57 -8.90
N PRO A 66 2.19 7.66 -8.14
CA PRO A 66 2.58 7.90 -6.75
C PRO A 66 3.53 9.09 -6.51
N ARG A 67 4.07 9.71 -7.56
CA ARG A 67 4.92 10.91 -7.45
C ARG A 67 4.21 12.09 -6.78
N GLU A 68 2.90 12.23 -7.00
CA GLU A 68 2.07 13.25 -6.35
C GLU A 68 1.18 12.71 -5.24
N PHE A 69 0.98 11.39 -5.17
CA PHE A 69 0.39 10.74 -3.99
C PHE A 69 1.47 10.46 -2.96
N GLN A 70 2.10 11.56 -2.53
CA GLN A 70 2.59 11.63 -1.17
C GLN A 70 1.50 12.34 -0.34
N PRO A 71 0.54 11.64 0.27
CA PRO A 71 -0.15 12.19 1.42
C PRO A 71 0.91 12.45 2.49
N SER A 72 1.46 13.67 2.50
CA SER A 72 2.36 14.15 3.55
C SER A 72 3.49 13.16 3.93
N TYR A 73 4.06 12.42 2.97
CA TYR A 73 5.14 11.46 3.25
C TYR A 73 6.53 12.10 3.31
N ASN A 74 6.64 13.40 3.06
CA ASN A 74 7.89 14.17 3.15
C ASN A 74 8.56 14.14 4.55
N ASN A 75 7.90 13.63 5.58
CA ASN A 75 8.51 13.45 6.91
C ASN A 75 8.97 12.00 7.21
N LEU A 76 8.79 11.05 6.29
CA LEU A 76 9.17 9.64 6.48
C LEU A 76 10.27 9.14 5.54
N GLU A 77 10.81 9.99 4.66
CA GLU A 77 12.03 9.63 3.91
C GLU A 77 13.17 9.34 4.90
N GLY A 78 13.49 8.06 5.09
CA GLY A 78 14.47 7.57 6.05
C GLY A 78 13.91 7.06 7.38
N SER A 79 12.59 7.06 7.60
CA SER A 79 11.99 6.58 8.84
C SER A 79 11.39 5.17 8.71
N SER A 80 11.37 4.43 9.82
CA SER A 80 10.87 3.05 9.87
C SER A 80 9.40 2.96 9.42
N PRO A 81 9.01 2.01 8.54
CA PRO A 81 7.61 1.77 8.16
C PRO A 81 6.67 1.61 9.37
N LEU A 82 7.19 1.21 10.52
CA LEU A 82 6.45 1.09 11.78
C LEU A 82 5.83 2.41 12.23
N HIS A 83 6.40 3.56 11.86
CA HIS A 83 5.81 4.87 12.15
C HIS A 83 4.49 5.13 11.42
N THR A 84 4.10 4.27 10.48
CA THR A 84 2.80 4.36 9.83
C THR A 84 1.69 3.66 10.61
N CYS A 85 2.04 2.87 11.64
CA CYS A 85 1.05 2.19 12.49
C CYS A 85 0.23 3.20 13.30
N ARG A 86 -1.04 2.87 13.50
CA ARG A 86 -2.06 3.77 14.10
C ARG A 86 -2.83 3.14 15.26
N SER A 87 -3.02 1.83 15.26
CA SER A 87 -3.71 1.12 16.33
C SER A 87 -3.51 -0.39 16.22
N VAL A 88 -3.66 -1.08 17.35
CA VAL A 88 -3.83 -2.54 17.40
C VAL A 88 -5.09 -2.87 18.18
N ALA A 89 -5.90 -3.77 17.63
CA ALA A 89 -7.06 -4.35 18.28
C ALA A 89 -6.89 -5.86 18.39
N PHE A 90 -7.59 -6.50 19.33
CA PHE A 90 -7.49 -7.94 19.55
C PHE A 90 -8.86 -8.62 19.52
N SER A 91 -8.86 -9.87 19.07
CA SER A 91 -9.98 -10.80 19.17
C SER A 91 -9.42 -12.21 19.35
N HIS A 92 -9.55 -12.77 20.56
CA HIS A 92 -8.90 -14.04 20.94
C HIS A 92 -7.40 -14.05 20.57
N ASN A 93 -6.93 -15.01 19.77
CA ASN A 93 -5.55 -15.12 19.32
C ASN A 93 -5.23 -14.27 18.09
N LEU A 94 -6.12 -13.34 17.69
CA LEU A 94 -5.91 -12.46 16.55
C LEU A 94 -5.58 -11.05 17.02
N ALA A 95 -4.52 -10.47 16.46
CA ALA A 95 -4.23 -9.04 16.52
C ALA A 95 -4.48 -8.41 15.15
N VAL A 96 -5.16 -7.27 15.13
CA VAL A 96 -5.39 -6.48 13.91
C VAL A 96 -4.62 -5.17 14.06
N LEU A 97 -3.51 -5.06 13.33
CA LEU A 97 -2.67 -3.86 13.30
C LEU A 97 -3.06 -3.00 12.09
N LYS A 98 -3.40 -1.74 12.34
CA LYS A 98 -3.74 -0.76 11.31
C LYS A 98 -2.56 0.18 11.05
N CYS A 99 -2.30 0.49 9.79
CA CYS A 99 -1.27 1.43 9.37
C CYS A 99 -1.80 2.39 8.28
N LEU A 100 -0.91 3.20 7.71
CA LEU A 100 -1.24 4.01 6.53
C LEU A 100 -1.45 3.11 5.30
N PRO A 101 -2.27 3.55 4.32
CA PRO A 101 -2.47 2.82 3.07
C PRO A 101 -1.15 2.44 2.40
N SER A 102 -1.10 1.22 1.87
CA SER A 102 0.05 0.59 1.22
C SER A 102 1.28 0.31 2.09
N PHE A 103 1.22 0.49 3.42
CA PHE A 103 2.33 0.16 4.33
C PHE A 103 2.21 -1.22 4.99
N ALA A 104 1.03 -1.86 4.94
CA ALA A 104 0.82 -3.13 5.63
C ALA A 104 1.82 -4.22 5.19
N PRO A 105 2.15 -4.40 3.89
CA PRO A 105 3.14 -5.39 3.48
C PRO A 105 4.53 -5.14 4.06
N SER A 106 4.97 -3.88 4.09
CA SER A 106 6.29 -3.50 4.62
C SER A 106 6.38 -3.69 6.14
N VAL A 107 5.32 -3.34 6.86
CA VAL A 107 5.25 -3.53 8.32
C VAL A 107 5.16 -5.03 8.67
N ALA A 108 4.38 -5.82 7.94
CA ALA A 108 4.31 -7.28 8.14
C ALA A 108 5.67 -7.95 7.93
N MET A 109 6.41 -7.55 6.88
CA MET A 109 7.77 -8.07 6.65
C MET A 109 8.72 -7.75 7.81
N ILE A 110 8.56 -6.60 8.47
CA ILE A 110 9.34 -6.29 9.68
C ILE A 110 8.94 -7.21 10.81
N LEU A 111 7.63 -7.37 11.08
CA LEU A 111 7.11 -8.26 12.13
C LEU A 111 7.62 -9.70 11.96
N ASP A 112 7.58 -10.24 10.74
CA ASP A 112 8.05 -11.60 10.44
C ASP A 112 9.57 -11.73 10.70
N ARG A 113 10.35 -10.70 10.36
CA ARG A 113 11.82 -10.69 10.57
C ARG A 113 12.23 -10.57 12.03
N VAL A 114 11.39 -10.01 12.90
CA VAL A 114 11.68 -9.96 14.34
C VAL A 114 11.75 -11.37 14.94
N GLY A 115 11.04 -12.34 14.34
CA GLY A 115 11.10 -13.74 14.75
C GLY A 115 10.59 -13.97 16.18
N MET A 116 9.57 -13.22 16.59
CA MET A 116 8.93 -13.40 17.89
C MET A 116 8.23 -14.75 17.95
N ARG A 117 8.47 -15.54 19.01
CA ARG A 117 7.84 -16.86 19.18
C ARG A 117 6.34 -16.74 19.48
N GLU A 118 5.94 -15.56 19.92
CA GLU A 118 4.57 -15.17 20.23
C GLU A 118 3.73 -14.89 18.99
N ILE A 119 4.35 -14.79 17.80
CA ILE A 119 3.70 -14.62 16.51
C ILE A 119 3.80 -15.94 15.75
N VAL A 120 2.65 -16.57 15.49
CA VAL A 120 2.56 -17.76 14.62
C VAL A 120 2.73 -17.37 13.15
N GLY A 121 2.19 -16.21 12.77
CA GLY A 121 2.35 -15.66 11.43
C GLY A 121 1.57 -14.37 11.20
N THR A 122 1.82 -13.72 10.07
CA THR A 122 1.14 -12.50 9.66
C THR A 122 0.52 -12.61 8.27
N ILE A 123 -0.57 -11.87 8.02
CA ILE A 123 -1.18 -11.68 6.70
C ILE A 123 -1.41 -10.19 6.49
N ALA A 124 -0.80 -9.64 5.44
CA ALA A 124 -0.94 -8.23 5.08
C ALA A 124 -2.00 -8.01 4.00
N GLY A 125 -2.86 -7.01 4.23
CA GLY A 125 -3.64 -6.34 3.20
C GLY A 125 -2.91 -5.09 2.69
N ASP A 126 -3.66 -4.00 2.46
CA ASP A 126 -3.09 -2.71 2.05
C ASP A 126 -2.74 -1.81 3.26
N ASP A 127 -3.68 -1.65 4.20
CA ASP A 127 -3.58 -0.80 5.39
C ASP A 127 -3.73 -1.58 6.72
N THR A 128 -3.87 -2.90 6.62
CA THR A 128 -4.23 -3.78 7.74
C THR A 128 -3.38 -5.03 7.74
N ILE A 129 -2.91 -5.43 8.91
CA ILE A 129 -2.18 -6.68 9.11
C ILE A 129 -2.93 -7.50 10.14
N LEU A 130 -3.24 -8.74 9.77
CA LEU A 130 -3.69 -9.75 10.71
C LEU A 130 -2.44 -10.46 11.27
N ILE A 131 -2.32 -10.48 12.59
CA ILE A 131 -1.26 -11.15 13.33
C ILE A 131 -1.91 -12.30 14.10
N ILE A 132 -1.43 -13.52 13.89
CA ILE A 132 -1.90 -14.70 14.60
C ILE A 132 -0.95 -14.92 15.78
N LEU A 133 -1.47 -14.81 16.99
CA LEU A 133 -0.72 -14.98 18.22
C LEU A 133 -0.59 -16.46 18.58
N ALA A 134 0.52 -16.81 19.23
CA ALA A 134 0.69 -18.12 19.84
C ALA A 134 -0.32 -18.33 20.97
N GLU A 135 -0.61 -19.59 21.27
CA GLU A 135 -1.52 -19.95 22.36
C GLU A 135 -1.00 -19.47 23.72
N ASN A 136 -1.94 -19.18 24.64
CA ASN A 136 -1.66 -18.80 26.04
C ASN A 136 -0.88 -17.50 26.26
N ILE A 137 -0.86 -16.57 25.29
CA ILE A 137 -0.36 -15.22 25.51
C ILE A 137 -1.50 -14.22 25.79
N SER A 138 -1.35 -13.39 26.82
CA SER A 138 -2.28 -12.28 27.05
C SER A 138 -1.99 -11.13 26.09
N HIS A 139 -3.03 -10.35 25.77
CA HIS A 139 -2.93 -9.20 24.86
C HIS A 139 -1.96 -8.14 25.40
N GLU A 140 -2.01 -7.88 26.71
CA GLU A 140 -1.09 -6.96 27.40
C GLU A 140 0.35 -7.44 27.28
N ARG A 141 0.60 -8.73 27.53
CA ARG A 141 1.95 -9.28 27.45
C ARG A 141 2.50 -9.24 26.03
N PHE A 142 1.65 -9.54 25.05
CA PHE A 142 2.03 -9.41 23.64
C PHE A 142 2.38 -7.95 23.29
N LYS A 143 1.56 -6.98 23.73
CA LYS A 143 1.85 -5.54 23.52
C LYS A 143 3.18 -5.13 24.12
N GLU A 144 3.48 -5.53 25.36
CA GLU A 144 4.76 -5.25 26.01
C GLU A 144 5.94 -5.77 25.19
N LEU A 145 5.90 -7.07 24.84
CA LEU A 145 6.97 -7.71 24.06
C LEU A 145 7.14 -7.08 22.68
N LEU A 146 6.02 -6.71 22.03
CA LEU A 146 6.04 -6.04 20.75
C LEU A 146 6.70 -4.67 20.86
N LEU A 147 6.41 -3.89 21.91
CA LEU A 147 7.04 -2.59 22.16
C LEU A 147 8.50 -2.68 22.61
N GLU A 148 8.91 -3.77 23.27
CA GLU A 148 10.31 -4.05 23.60
C GLU A 148 11.14 -4.33 22.34
N ARG A 149 10.56 -5.05 21.38
CA ARG A 149 11.24 -5.39 20.12
C ARG A 149 11.18 -4.29 19.08
N LEU A 150 10.05 -3.58 19.02
CA LEU A 150 9.72 -2.56 18.03
C LEU A 150 9.31 -1.25 18.73
N PRO A 151 10.27 -0.53 19.35
CA PRO A 151 9.99 0.68 20.14
C PRO A 151 9.34 1.80 19.33
N GLU A 152 9.47 1.80 17.99
CA GLU A 152 8.84 2.79 17.09
C GLU A 152 7.30 2.75 17.11
N LEU A 153 6.72 1.65 17.60
CA LEU A 153 5.28 1.49 17.78
C LEU A 153 4.77 2.18 19.05
N ARG A 154 5.64 2.67 19.94
CA ARG A 154 5.24 3.33 21.18
C ARG A 154 4.42 4.59 20.89
N GLY A 155 3.29 4.72 21.59
CA GLY A 155 2.34 5.82 21.38
C GLY A 155 1.45 5.67 20.14
N ARG A 156 1.49 4.50 19.47
CA ARG A 156 0.70 4.21 18.27
C ARG A 156 -0.21 2.99 18.43
N ILE A 157 0.04 2.11 19.39
CA ILE A 157 -0.69 0.85 19.60
C ILE A 157 -1.04 0.64 21.07
#